data_AF-A0A970MSI9-F1
#
_entry.id   AF-A0A970MSI9-F1
#
_cell.length_a   1.000
_cell.length_b   1.000
_cell.length_c   1.000
_cell.angle_alpha   90.00
_cell.angle_beta   90.00
_cell.angle_gamma   90.00
#
_symmetry.space_group_name_H-M   'P 1'
#
loop_
_entity.id
_entity.type
_entity.pdbx_description
1 polymer ?
#
loop_
_entity_poly.entity_id
_entity_poly.type
_entity_poly.pdbx_seq_one_letter_code
_entity_poly.pdbx_strand_id
1 'polypeptide(L)'
;MNGLINNRKGTSLVEILVVMLVLLVGIMTIIQLFPTGFRVVRAAESQTIASKLAQAEIERWKNMPGNLPDGILPIYSDETVINDQNPGPPFVGFAQEMLGGIYEAGNVLNSRWVRNETTTIPIASNITSAAGEEYGSKYTLAFSPIEVSVDPDIPGLYLGLKVKSGDLQRRIGNSDSQIYLRQGQYGVDYTLSIVDGSPAFKVALRDNMAGGSAYHISFSYWVTKQDGTAVLLSEVDKSVWSDGNGGWVPVKIQPPDAFDSSDFEVSEVEEGSDSCARAFVPKLLSEAWNPNDPYEFTLVDPIMGVIAFSPYARNVTEQTARGKRAITARVDYKIYDPRIIREDIIVPRLNEDPGQVGANTHSAIKLALRFILNAGDPTNINDGDTTDNPDEPTFEGLVKKRLGAPLTSADDLVVPESIFVIDLATGLRAMIPPNAAQLSAIDYKAGIVHLPEMADLIDYDGRVIENVRLAGRHLRFFYRADGDWSVQCQKAYSYYLRKWDTSQVDYCHFKLRTPQDGPYQLLFALCDSGKNITASYSYWLDGARHEVAGKLYRLSDDWTFDPDAPAARCSYVNLDIPQGATIEPGSRIVVVGSSFRARVTWRDGRSWRFVDIDTDLTRNSSQ
;
A
#
# COMPACT_ATOMS: atom_id res chain seq x y z
N MET A 1 -12.27 88.90 16.35
CA MET A 1 -11.38 88.20 17.29
C MET A 1 -12.22 87.24 18.14
N ASN A 2 -11.65 86.09 18.49
CA ASN A 2 -11.92 85.23 19.65
C ASN A 2 -13.41 84.86 19.96
N GLY A 3 -13.80 83.58 19.94
CA GLY A 3 -13.03 82.38 19.60
C GLY A 3 -13.87 81.10 19.56
N LEU A 4 -13.46 80.14 18.74
CA LEU A 4 -14.09 78.82 18.62
C LEU A 4 -13.65 77.90 19.76
N ILE A 5 -14.47 77.77 20.81
CA ILE A 5 -14.23 76.80 21.88
C ILE A 5 -14.81 75.45 21.47
N ASN A 6 -13.94 74.54 21.03
CA ASN A 6 -14.28 73.16 20.67
C ASN A 6 -14.79 72.38 21.89
N ASN A 7 -16.11 72.27 22.05
CA ASN A 7 -16.74 71.49 23.12
C ASN A 7 -16.73 69.98 22.80
N ARG A 8 -15.52 69.40 22.68
CA ARG A 8 -15.32 67.94 22.57
C ARG A 8 -15.65 67.27 23.90
N LYS A 9 -16.93 67.01 24.14
CA LYS A 9 -17.34 66.05 25.17
C LYS A 9 -16.76 64.68 24.80
N GLY A 10 -15.85 64.17 25.63
CA GLY A 10 -15.35 62.80 25.46
C GLY A 10 -16.47 61.80 25.68
N THR A 11 -16.54 60.78 24.82
CA THR A 11 -17.43 59.62 25.00
C THR A 11 -17.19 58.98 26.36
N SER A 12 -18.26 58.67 27.08
CA SER A 12 -18.13 58.08 28.42
C SER A 12 -17.57 56.66 28.34
N LEU A 13 -16.70 56.28 29.27
CA LEU A 13 -16.21 54.90 29.37
C LEU A 13 -17.38 53.91 29.56
N VAL A 14 -18.43 54.32 30.27
CA VAL A 14 -19.66 53.54 30.46
C VAL A 14 -20.43 53.37 29.15
N GLU A 15 -20.46 54.40 28.31
CA GLU A 15 -21.15 54.41 27.01
C GLU A 15 -20.45 53.47 26.02
N ILE A 16 -19.11 53.50 25.97
CA ILE A 16 -18.30 52.55 25.20
C ILE A 16 -18.54 51.11 25.69
N LEU A 17 -18.55 50.88 27.01
CA LEU A 17 -18.75 49.56 27.60
C LEU A 17 -20.15 48.98 27.28
N VAL A 18 -21.20 49.81 27.36
CA VAL A 18 -22.57 49.41 26.96
C VAL A 18 -22.65 49.10 25.46
N VAL A 19 -22.02 49.90 24.59
CA VAL A 19 -21.96 49.61 23.15
C VAL A 19 -21.21 48.29 22.88
N MET A 20 -20.10 48.02 23.56
CA MET A 20 -19.38 46.74 23.44
C MET A 20 -20.23 45.55 23.93
N LEU A 21 -21.00 45.70 25.01
CA LEU A 21 -21.89 44.66 25.52
C LEU A 21 -23.01 44.33 24.51
N VAL A 22 -23.68 45.36 23.97
CA VAL A 22 -24.76 45.19 22.98
C VAL A 22 -24.22 44.58 21.68
N LEU A 23 -23.03 45.00 21.24
CA LEU A 23 -22.34 44.42 20.08
C LEU A 23 -22.01 42.93 20.30
N LEU A 24 -21.48 42.57 21.47
CA LEU A 24 -21.13 41.19 21.81
C LEU A 24 -22.38 40.30 21.86
N VAL A 25 -23.47 40.76 22.49
CA VAL A 25 -24.75 40.03 22.51
C VAL A 25 -25.34 39.89 21.11
N GLY A 26 -25.26 40.92 20.26
CA GLY A 26 -25.70 40.85 18.87
C GLY A 26 -24.91 39.82 18.05
N ILE A 27 -23.58 39.85 18.14
CA ILE A 27 -22.70 38.87 17.48
C ILE A 27 -22.98 37.45 17.98
N MET A 28 -23.11 37.25 19.29
CA MET A 28 -23.40 35.95 19.89
C MET A 28 -24.75 35.39 19.42
N THR A 29 -25.77 36.25 19.29
CA THR A 29 -27.09 35.88 18.76
C THR A 29 -27.02 35.46 17.30
N ILE A 30 -26.24 36.16 16.46
CA ILE A 30 -26.02 35.80 15.05
C ILE A 30 -25.29 34.44 14.95
N ILE A 31 -24.28 34.19 15.79
CA ILE A 31 -23.56 32.91 15.82
C ILE A 31 -24.53 31.76 16.19
N GLN A 32 -25.43 31.97 17.16
CA GLN A 32 -26.44 30.99 17.57
C GLN A 32 -27.56 30.78 16.54
N LEU A 33 -27.83 31.75 15.66
CA LEU A 33 -28.84 31.63 14.59
C LEU A 33 -28.34 30.83 13.37
N PHE A 34 -27.03 30.74 13.13
CA PHE A 34 -26.47 30.10 11.93
C PHE A 34 -25.52 28.90 12.17
N PRO A 35 -25.75 27.99 13.13
CA PRO A 35 -24.90 26.81 13.35
C PRO A 35 -24.84 25.90 12.11
N THR A 36 -25.93 25.80 11.36
CA THR A 36 -26.00 25.07 10.08
C THR A 36 -25.10 25.70 9.02
N GLY A 37 -24.96 27.03 9.00
CA GLY A 37 -24.07 27.73 8.06
C GLY A 37 -22.60 27.37 8.29
N PHE A 38 -22.15 27.40 9.54
CA PHE A 38 -20.78 26.99 9.90
C PHE A 38 -20.51 25.50 9.58
N ARG A 39 -21.51 24.61 9.76
CA ARG A 39 -21.38 23.20 9.34
C ARG A 39 -21.22 23.05 7.84
N VAL A 40 -22.00 23.76 7.03
CA VAL A 40 -21.87 23.73 5.56
C VAL A 40 -20.50 24.25 5.10
N VAL A 41 -20.00 25.32 5.72
CA VAL A 41 -18.65 25.85 5.42
C VAL A 41 -17.55 24.86 5.81
N ARG A 42 -17.61 24.23 7.00
CA ARG A 42 -16.63 23.18 7.40
C ARG A 42 -16.69 21.98 6.45
N ALA A 43 -17.88 21.52 6.08
CA ALA A 43 -18.04 20.40 5.14
C ALA A 43 -17.45 20.72 3.75
N ALA A 44 -17.66 21.93 3.23
CA ALA A 44 -17.10 22.37 1.96
C ALA A 44 -15.57 22.54 2.02
N GLU A 45 -15.01 23.04 3.14
CA GLU A 45 -13.56 23.08 3.36
C GLU A 45 -12.97 21.67 3.40
N SER A 46 -13.55 20.76 4.20
CA SER A 46 -13.13 19.35 4.27
C SER A 46 -13.18 18.65 2.91
N GLN A 47 -14.28 18.78 2.16
CA GLN A 47 -14.39 18.19 0.82
C GLN A 47 -13.35 18.77 -0.16
N THR A 48 -13.04 20.06 -0.05
CA THR A 48 -12.00 20.71 -0.86
C THR A 48 -10.60 20.20 -0.51
N ILE A 49 -10.30 19.95 0.77
CA ILE A 49 -9.03 19.37 1.20
C ILE A 49 -8.93 17.89 0.78
N ALA A 50 -10.00 17.11 0.97
CA ALA A 50 -10.07 15.72 0.55
C ALA A 50 -9.82 15.56 -0.96
N SER A 51 -10.45 16.40 -1.78
CA SER A 51 -10.22 16.42 -3.25
C SER A 51 -8.78 16.75 -3.61
N LYS A 52 -8.12 17.67 -2.87
CA LYS A 52 -6.70 18.01 -3.10
C LYS A 52 -5.76 16.87 -2.72
N LEU A 53 -5.99 16.23 -1.57
CA LEU A 53 -5.20 15.08 -1.11
C LEU A 53 -5.33 13.91 -2.09
N ALA A 54 -6.56 13.58 -2.53
CA ALA A 54 -6.80 12.56 -3.54
C ALA A 54 -6.11 12.89 -4.88
N GLN A 55 -6.20 14.15 -5.35
CA GLN A 55 -5.58 14.55 -6.61
C GLN A 55 -4.05 14.51 -6.53
N ALA A 56 -3.46 14.96 -5.43
CA ALA A 56 -2.00 14.92 -5.22
C ALA A 56 -1.48 13.48 -5.28
N GLU A 57 -2.20 12.54 -4.67
CA GLU A 57 -1.86 11.11 -4.72
C GLU A 57 -1.99 10.54 -6.14
N ILE A 58 -3.07 10.86 -6.86
CA ILE A 58 -3.25 10.45 -8.26
C ILE A 58 -2.13 10.99 -9.17
N GLU A 59 -1.78 12.27 -9.05
CA GLU A 59 -0.69 12.84 -9.85
C GLU A 59 0.67 12.26 -9.46
N ARG A 60 0.90 11.90 -8.19
CA ARG A 60 2.11 11.18 -7.77
C ARG A 60 2.26 9.86 -8.54
N TRP A 61 1.20 9.06 -8.62
CA TRP A 61 1.22 7.77 -9.30
C TRP A 61 1.31 7.87 -10.82
N LYS A 62 0.66 8.87 -11.43
CA LYS A 62 0.84 9.19 -12.87
C LYS A 62 2.29 9.54 -13.23
N ASN A 63 3.05 10.11 -12.30
CA ASN A 63 4.49 10.39 -12.47
C ASN A 63 5.39 9.18 -12.15
N MET A 64 4.84 8.08 -11.62
CA MET A 64 5.59 6.86 -11.24
C MET A 64 5.01 5.56 -11.86
N PRO A 65 4.62 5.52 -13.15
CA PRO A 65 3.88 4.38 -13.73
C PRO A 65 4.73 3.11 -13.94
N GLY A 66 6.06 3.23 -13.84
CA GLY A 66 6.96 2.07 -13.78
C GLY A 66 6.96 1.38 -12.41
N ASN A 67 6.61 2.13 -11.35
CA ASN A 67 6.72 1.69 -9.96
C ASN A 67 5.40 1.22 -9.33
N LEU A 68 4.31 1.24 -10.11
CA LEU A 68 3.00 0.78 -9.65
C LEU A 68 3.06 -0.63 -9.05
N PRO A 69 2.45 -0.88 -7.88
CA PRO A 69 2.25 -2.22 -7.36
C PRO A 69 1.30 -3.01 -8.26
N ASP A 70 1.29 -4.34 -8.13
CA ASP A 70 0.29 -5.15 -8.83
C ASP A 70 -1.09 -5.02 -8.19
N GLY A 71 -1.17 -4.86 -6.87
CA GLY A 71 -2.41 -4.57 -6.15
C GLY A 71 -2.16 -3.86 -4.82
N ILE A 72 -3.22 -3.24 -4.30
CA ILE A 72 -3.26 -2.69 -2.93
C ILE A 72 -4.54 -3.23 -2.29
N LEU A 73 -4.37 -4.03 -1.24
CA LEU A 73 -5.38 -4.98 -0.76
C LEU A 73 -5.71 -4.73 0.71
N PRO A 74 -6.99 -4.85 1.15
CA PRO A 74 -7.30 -4.93 2.58
C PRO A 74 -6.72 -6.21 3.18
N ILE A 75 -6.20 -6.12 4.41
CA ILE A 75 -5.79 -7.29 5.21
C ILE A 75 -6.36 -7.22 6.62
N TYR A 76 -6.58 -8.39 7.22
CA TYR A 76 -6.82 -8.55 8.64
C TYR A 76 -5.52 -8.32 9.44
N SER A 77 -5.61 -8.35 10.78
CA SER A 77 -4.46 -8.22 11.67
C SER A 77 -3.44 -9.35 11.54
N ASP A 78 -3.87 -10.54 11.06
CA ASP A 78 -3.05 -11.73 10.82
C ASP A 78 -2.37 -11.76 9.42
N GLU A 79 -2.39 -10.63 8.71
CA GLU A 79 -1.91 -10.44 7.33
C GLU A 79 -2.73 -11.14 6.23
N THR A 80 -3.81 -11.85 6.54
CA THR A 80 -4.65 -12.49 5.51
C THR A 80 -5.49 -11.47 4.72
N VAL A 81 -5.69 -11.71 3.42
CA VAL A 81 -6.35 -10.75 2.51
C VAL A 81 -7.87 -10.83 2.59
N ILE A 82 -8.53 -9.68 2.84
CA ILE A 82 -9.98 -9.62 3.02
C ILE A 82 -10.71 -9.59 1.67
N ASN A 83 -10.95 -10.76 1.10
CA ASN A 83 -11.57 -10.89 -0.22
C ASN A 83 -13.04 -10.44 -0.28
N ASP A 84 -13.80 -10.57 0.82
CA ASP A 84 -15.26 -10.36 0.85
C ASP A 84 -15.69 -8.96 1.35
N GLN A 85 -14.74 -8.08 1.67
CA GLN A 85 -15.02 -6.73 2.15
C GLN A 85 -15.34 -5.78 0.99
N ASN A 86 -16.52 -5.14 1.01
CA ASN A 86 -16.79 -4.02 0.10
C ASN A 86 -15.89 -2.82 0.51
N PRO A 87 -15.04 -2.30 -0.40
CA PRO A 87 -14.24 -1.12 -0.11
C PRO A 87 -15.12 0.13 0.05
N GLY A 88 -16.27 0.21 -0.65
CA GLY A 88 -17.18 1.35 -0.67
C GLY A 88 -18.10 1.47 0.55
N PRO A 89 -18.99 2.48 0.56
CA PRO A 89 -19.92 2.70 1.66
C PRO A 89 -20.95 1.54 1.81
N PRO A 90 -21.49 1.31 3.02
CA PRO A 90 -21.25 2.05 4.26
C PRO A 90 -19.84 1.84 4.80
N PHE A 91 -19.27 2.90 5.36
CA PHE A 91 -17.97 2.86 6.01
C PHE A 91 -18.13 2.54 7.49
N VAL A 92 -17.29 1.62 7.97
CA VAL A 92 -17.23 1.18 9.37
C VAL A 92 -15.83 1.48 9.89
N GLY A 93 -15.72 2.14 11.04
CA GLY A 93 -14.44 2.47 11.68
C GLY A 93 -13.79 1.21 12.25
N PHE A 94 -14.47 0.59 13.22
CA PHE A 94 -14.14 -0.70 13.80
C PHE A 94 -15.37 -1.61 13.81
N ALA A 95 -15.14 -2.92 13.71
CA ALA A 95 -16.14 -3.96 13.82
C ALA A 95 -15.84 -4.83 15.03
N GLN A 96 -16.80 -4.96 15.95
CA GLN A 96 -16.65 -5.85 17.10
C GLN A 96 -16.79 -7.31 16.66
N GLU A 97 -15.81 -8.14 17.00
CA GLU A 97 -15.88 -9.59 16.76
C GLU A 97 -16.98 -10.21 17.65
N MET A 98 -17.82 -11.09 17.07
CA MET A 98 -19.00 -11.65 17.75
C MET A 98 -18.70 -12.52 19.00
N LEU A 99 -17.44 -12.92 19.23
CA LEU A 99 -17.07 -13.90 20.25
C LEU A 99 -15.95 -13.48 21.22
N GLY A 100 -15.04 -12.58 20.84
CA GLY A 100 -13.90 -12.18 21.70
C GLY A 100 -14.04 -10.81 22.38
N GLY A 101 -14.84 -9.89 21.82
CA GLY A 101 -14.80 -8.48 22.23
C GLY A 101 -13.54 -7.72 21.75
N ILE A 102 -12.74 -8.36 20.89
CA ILE A 102 -11.71 -7.72 20.07
C ILE A 102 -12.41 -6.87 19.01
N TYR A 103 -11.80 -5.74 18.65
CA TYR A 103 -12.31 -4.85 17.61
C TYR A 103 -11.37 -4.90 16.40
N GLU A 104 -11.86 -5.42 15.29
CA GLU A 104 -11.14 -5.38 14.03
C GLU A 104 -11.32 -4.01 13.37
N ALA A 105 -10.34 -3.56 12.59
CA ALA A 105 -10.51 -2.39 11.76
C ALA A 105 -11.56 -2.66 10.66
N GLY A 106 -12.42 -1.67 10.41
CA GLY A 106 -13.39 -1.74 9.32
C GLY A 106 -12.80 -1.30 7.98
N ASN A 107 -13.62 -1.32 6.93
CA ASN A 107 -13.20 -1.01 5.55
C ASN A 107 -12.54 0.38 5.37
N VAL A 108 -12.77 1.31 6.30
CA VAL A 108 -12.21 2.67 6.27
C VAL A 108 -10.87 2.82 6.99
N LEU A 109 -10.55 1.93 7.94
CA LEU A 109 -9.31 1.95 8.73
C LEU A 109 -8.36 0.77 8.48
N ASN A 110 -8.81 -0.28 7.78
CA ASN A 110 -8.03 -1.48 7.53
C ASN A 110 -6.63 -1.22 6.94
N SER A 111 -5.63 -1.85 7.57
CA SER A 111 -4.26 -1.99 7.06
C SER A 111 -4.28 -2.53 5.63
N ARG A 112 -3.26 -2.16 4.85
CA ARG A 112 -3.19 -2.48 3.42
C ARG A 112 -1.90 -3.20 3.07
N TRP A 113 -2.00 -4.31 2.33
CA TRP A 113 -0.84 -4.95 1.71
C TRP A 113 -0.65 -4.37 0.30
N VAL A 114 0.52 -3.76 0.08
CA VAL A 114 1.02 -3.37 -1.24
C VAL A 114 1.73 -4.57 -1.86
N ARG A 115 1.17 -5.17 -2.92
CA ARG A 115 1.75 -6.32 -3.61
C ARG A 115 2.65 -5.87 -4.77
N ASN A 116 3.85 -6.44 -4.86
CA ASN A 116 4.80 -6.26 -5.96
C ASN A 116 5.06 -4.80 -6.37
N GLU A 117 5.27 -3.86 -5.44
CA GLU A 117 5.79 -2.54 -5.82
C GLU A 117 7.10 -2.74 -6.58
N THR A 118 7.13 -2.34 -7.85
CA THR A 118 8.21 -2.70 -8.76
C THR A 118 9.22 -1.58 -8.84
N THR A 119 10.52 -1.89 -8.88
CA THR A 119 11.54 -0.88 -9.21
C THR A 119 12.70 -1.51 -9.96
N THR A 120 13.29 -0.77 -10.91
CA THR A 120 14.66 -1.05 -11.35
C THR A 120 15.61 -0.68 -10.22
N ILE A 121 16.63 -1.50 -9.94
CA ILE A 121 17.61 -1.19 -8.90
C ILE A 121 18.24 0.21 -9.15
N PRO A 122 18.21 1.15 -8.19
CA PRO A 122 18.80 2.49 -8.35
C PRO A 122 20.34 2.48 -8.48
N ILE A 123 20.94 3.64 -8.71
CA ILE A 123 22.41 3.79 -8.65
C ILE A 123 22.85 3.68 -7.19
N ALA A 124 23.95 2.96 -6.93
CA ALA A 124 24.51 2.83 -5.60
C ALA A 124 25.18 4.13 -5.11
N SER A 125 24.96 4.45 -3.83
CA SER A 125 25.47 5.63 -3.13
C SER A 125 25.88 5.25 -1.70
N ASN A 126 26.66 6.09 -1.03
CA ASN A 126 26.80 5.97 0.43
C ASN A 126 25.45 6.36 1.07
N ILE A 127 24.91 5.46 1.87
CA ILE A 127 23.70 5.64 2.66
C ILE A 127 24.16 5.78 4.10
N THR A 128 24.03 6.98 4.67
CA THR A 128 24.25 7.17 6.11
C THR A 128 23.14 6.41 6.85
N SER A 129 23.53 5.42 7.66
CA SER A 129 22.63 4.56 8.40
C SER A 129 23.07 4.36 9.85
N ALA A 130 22.15 3.77 10.61
CA ALA A 130 22.33 3.23 11.94
C ALA A 130 23.66 2.48 12.16
N ALA A 131 24.07 1.63 11.21
CA ALA A 131 25.29 0.85 11.32
C ALA A 131 26.54 1.63 10.88
N GLY A 132 26.49 2.38 9.77
CA GLY A 132 27.65 3.04 9.17
C GLY A 132 27.28 3.94 7.99
N GLU A 133 28.27 4.39 7.23
CA GLU A 133 28.01 4.66 5.81
C GLU A 133 27.97 3.30 5.09
N GLU A 134 26.77 2.86 4.70
CA GLU A 134 26.59 1.67 3.90
C GLU A 134 26.57 2.04 2.41
N TYR A 135 27.47 1.49 1.61
CA TYR A 135 27.42 1.68 0.16
C TYR A 135 26.38 0.74 -0.45
N GLY A 136 25.26 1.27 -0.93
CA GLY A 136 24.12 0.47 -1.40
C GLY A 136 23.20 1.24 -2.36
N SER A 137 22.33 0.51 -3.05
CA SER A 137 21.36 1.09 -3.99
C SER A 137 20.08 1.47 -3.24
N LYS A 138 20.02 2.70 -2.73
CA LYS A 138 18.90 3.22 -1.93
C LYS A 138 17.61 3.29 -2.75
N TYR A 139 16.53 2.68 -2.25
CA TYR A 139 15.17 2.86 -2.74
C TYR A 139 14.25 3.30 -1.60
N THR A 140 13.20 4.05 -1.92
CA THR A 140 12.18 4.48 -0.97
C THR A 140 10.83 4.03 -1.50
N LEU A 141 10.15 3.21 -0.72
CA LEU A 141 8.84 2.65 -1.06
C LEU A 141 7.81 3.77 -1.23
N ALA A 142 6.84 3.54 -2.12
CA ALA A 142 5.88 4.58 -2.48
C ALA A 142 4.91 4.91 -1.34
N PHE A 143 4.62 3.94 -0.46
CA PHE A 143 3.92 4.15 0.80
C PHE A 143 4.86 3.93 1.99
N SER A 144 4.71 4.79 2.99
CA SER A 144 5.35 4.67 4.30
C SER A 144 4.58 5.52 5.32
N PRO A 145 4.71 5.29 6.64
CA PRO A 145 5.45 4.19 7.30
C PRO A 145 4.99 2.79 6.89
N ILE A 146 5.93 1.86 6.81
CA ILE A 146 5.65 0.44 6.53
C ILE A 146 5.63 -0.33 7.85
N GLU A 147 4.74 -1.32 7.98
CA GLU A 147 4.74 -2.20 9.15
C GLU A 147 5.61 -3.43 8.86
N VAL A 148 6.70 -3.56 9.62
CA VAL A 148 7.66 -4.65 9.54
C VAL A 148 8.12 -5.00 10.94
N SER A 149 8.29 -6.29 11.21
CA SER A 149 9.02 -6.80 12.37
C SER A 149 10.16 -7.71 11.90
N VAL A 150 11.09 -8.03 12.80
CA VAL A 150 12.09 -9.08 12.56
C VAL A 150 11.68 -10.30 13.35
N ASP A 151 11.75 -11.46 12.71
CA ASP A 151 11.49 -12.75 13.31
C ASP A 151 12.41 -12.99 14.53
N PRO A 152 11.88 -13.36 15.70
CA PRO A 152 12.68 -13.53 16.92
C PRO A 152 13.59 -14.76 16.88
N ASP A 153 13.26 -15.79 16.10
CA ASP A 153 13.99 -17.05 15.99
C ASP A 153 14.94 -17.06 14.77
N ILE A 154 14.65 -16.24 13.74
CA ILE A 154 15.45 -16.12 12.51
C ILE A 154 15.94 -14.67 12.31
N PRO A 155 17.09 -14.29 12.92
CA PRO A 155 17.67 -12.95 12.73
C PRO A 155 17.87 -12.58 11.26
N GLY A 156 17.34 -11.41 10.88
CA GLY A 156 17.37 -10.91 9.50
C GLY A 156 16.14 -11.30 8.67
N LEU A 157 15.32 -12.27 9.07
CA LEU A 157 14.02 -12.48 8.41
C LEU A 157 13.04 -11.36 8.79
N TYR A 158 12.63 -10.57 7.79
CA TYR A 158 11.60 -9.56 7.96
C TYR A 158 10.20 -10.17 7.76
N LEU A 159 9.32 -9.98 8.74
CA LEU A 159 7.88 -10.26 8.65
C LEU A 159 7.17 -8.98 8.17
N GLY A 160 6.13 -9.11 7.36
CA GLY A 160 5.47 -7.96 6.71
C GLY A 160 6.26 -7.30 5.56
N LEU A 161 7.45 -7.80 5.19
CA LEU A 161 8.27 -7.32 4.06
C LEU A 161 8.92 -8.48 3.28
N LYS A 162 8.53 -8.67 2.02
CA LYS A 162 9.11 -9.66 1.10
C LYS A 162 9.64 -8.96 -0.16
N VAL A 163 10.85 -9.33 -0.58
CA VAL A 163 11.52 -8.76 -1.77
C VAL A 163 11.91 -9.89 -2.72
N LYS A 164 11.55 -9.77 -4.01
CA LYS A 164 11.84 -10.76 -5.05
C LYS A 164 12.15 -10.10 -6.41
N SER A 165 12.64 -10.86 -7.37
CA SER A 165 12.95 -10.37 -8.72
C SER A 165 11.70 -10.14 -9.57
N GLY A 166 11.88 -9.54 -10.75
CA GLY A 166 10.95 -9.75 -11.86
C GLY A 166 11.01 -11.19 -12.38
N ASP A 167 10.04 -11.59 -13.21
CA ASP A 167 9.92 -12.98 -13.67
C ASP A 167 11.14 -13.43 -14.48
N LEU A 168 11.65 -14.62 -14.16
CA LEU A 168 12.76 -15.28 -14.83
C LEU A 168 12.28 -15.91 -16.16
N GLN A 169 13.20 -16.12 -17.10
CA GLN A 169 12.90 -16.83 -18.34
C GLN A 169 12.79 -18.34 -18.11
N ARG A 170 11.57 -18.85 -18.28
CA ARG A 170 11.26 -20.27 -18.33
C ARG A 170 12.05 -21.01 -19.42
N ARG A 171 12.50 -22.22 -19.09
CA ARG A 171 12.95 -23.24 -20.05
C ARG A 171 12.30 -24.58 -19.73
N ILE A 172 11.60 -25.17 -20.68
CA ILE A 172 11.08 -26.54 -20.53
C ILE A 172 12.26 -27.51 -20.64
N GLY A 173 12.29 -28.54 -19.81
CA GLY A 173 13.29 -29.60 -19.79
C GLY A 173 12.73 -30.93 -19.26
N ASN A 174 13.59 -31.94 -19.12
CA ASN A 174 13.28 -33.22 -18.48
C ASN A 174 14.22 -33.41 -17.28
N SER A 175 13.66 -33.76 -16.12
CA SER A 175 14.38 -33.96 -14.86
C SER A 175 15.33 -35.15 -14.80
N ASP A 176 15.25 -36.08 -15.75
CA ASP A 176 16.26 -37.14 -15.99
C ASP A 176 17.57 -36.57 -16.58
N SER A 177 17.60 -35.29 -16.97
CA SER A 177 18.71 -34.65 -17.66
C SER A 177 19.16 -33.33 -17.00
N GLN A 178 20.47 -33.08 -16.95
CA GLN A 178 20.98 -31.82 -16.41
C GLN A 178 20.78 -30.68 -17.42
N ILE A 179 20.00 -29.66 -17.04
CA ILE A 179 19.74 -28.48 -17.87
C ILE A 179 20.71 -27.33 -17.55
N TYR A 180 21.36 -26.77 -18.57
CA TYR A 180 22.21 -25.58 -18.39
C TYR A 180 21.37 -24.30 -18.34
N LEU A 181 21.43 -23.59 -17.21
CA LEU A 181 20.69 -22.37 -16.93
C LEU A 181 21.59 -21.13 -16.85
N ARG A 182 21.22 -20.07 -17.60
CA ARG A 182 21.86 -18.76 -17.49
C ARG A 182 21.27 -17.95 -16.35
N GLN A 183 21.95 -16.88 -15.95
CA GLN A 183 21.40 -15.92 -15.00
C GLN A 183 20.12 -15.28 -15.58
N GLY A 184 19.08 -15.21 -14.75
CA GLY A 184 17.73 -14.83 -15.17
C GLY A 184 16.88 -15.99 -15.72
N GLN A 185 17.34 -17.24 -15.72
CA GLN A 185 16.59 -18.40 -16.24
C GLN A 185 16.30 -19.46 -15.16
N TYR A 186 15.20 -20.18 -15.33
CA TYR A 186 14.87 -21.40 -14.57
C TYR A 186 14.43 -22.51 -15.53
N GLY A 187 14.57 -23.77 -15.11
CA GLY A 187 14.04 -24.93 -15.80
C GLY A 187 12.73 -25.40 -15.17
N VAL A 188 11.81 -25.96 -15.96
CA VAL A 188 10.60 -26.63 -15.48
C VAL A 188 10.38 -27.94 -16.23
N ASP A 189 9.93 -28.94 -15.48
CA ASP A 189 9.48 -30.25 -15.94
C ASP A 189 8.13 -30.50 -15.26
N TYR A 190 7.06 -30.50 -16.06
CA TYR A 190 5.68 -30.66 -15.59
C TYR A 190 5.33 -32.12 -15.25
N THR A 191 6.24 -33.07 -15.49
CA THR A 191 6.04 -34.49 -15.18
C THR A 191 5.80 -34.66 -13.67
N LEU A 192 4.55 -34.99 -13.32
CA LEU A 192 4.17 -35.22 -11.92
C LEU A 192 4.87 -36.47 -11.36
N SER A 193 5.30 -36.34 -10.12
CA SER A 193 5.96 -37.38 -9.33
C SER A 193 5.51 -37.29 -7.88
N ILE A 194 5.40 -38.41 -7.17
CA ILE A 194 5.03 -38.39 -5.74
C ILE A 194 6.30 -38.20 -4.90
N VAL A 195 6.33 -37.14 -4.09
CA VAL A 195 7.43 -36.78 -3.19
C VAL A 195 6.89 -36.57 -1.78
N ASP A 196 7.33 -37.41 -0.85
CA ASP A 196 6.84 -37.49 0.54
C ASP A 196 5.31 -37.57 0.64
N GLY A 197 4.68 -38.34 -0.26
CA GLY A 197 3.23 -38.53 -0.33
C GLY A 197 2.45 -37.39 -1.01
N SER A 198 3.10 -36.27 -1.36
CA SER A 198 2.48 -35.18 -2.13
C SER A 198 2.78 -35.30 -3.63
N PRO A 199 1.84 -34.99 -4.54
CA PRO A 199 2.16 -34.80 -5.95
C PRO A 199 3.09 -33.60 -6.13
N ALA A 200 4.08 -33.70 -7.00
CA ALA A 200 5.08 -32.67 -7.25
C ALA A 200 5.56 -32.69 -8.70
N PHE A 201 5.57 -31.52 -9.35
CA PHE A 201 6.37 -31.27 -10.55
C PHE A 201 7.78 -30.83 -10.14
N LYS A 202 8.71 -30.62 -11.07
CA LYS A 202 10.09 -30.25 -10.75
C LYS A 202 10.54 -28.97 -11.43
N VAL A 203 11.38 -28.20 -10.75
CA VAL A 203 12.06 -27.02 -11.30
C VAL A 203 13.57 -27.14 -11.15
N ALA A 204 14.29 -26.80 -12.21
CA ALA A 204 15.74 -26.60 -12.11
C ALA A 204 15.98 -25.14 -11.75
N LEU A 205 16.59 -24.91 -10.59
CA LEU A 205 16.88 -23.58 -10.07
C LEU A 205 18.38 -23.37 -10.10
N ARG A 206 18.84 -22.32 -10.78
CA ARG A 206 20.27 -22.00 -10.80
C ARG A 206 20.71 -21.57 -9.41
N ASP A 207 21.72 -22.24 -8.86
CA ASP A 207 22.44 -21.73 -7.70
C ASP A 207 23.66 -20.89 -8.07
N ASN A 208 24.06 -20.01 -7.16
CA ASN A 208 25.37 -19.35 -7.14
C ASN A 208 26.00 -19.36 -5.73
N MET A 209 25.37 -19.98 -4.71
CA MET A 209 25.73 -19.84 -3.30
C MET A 209 25.87 -21.17 -2.57
N ALA A 210 26.82 -21.24 -1.62
CA ALA A 210 26.98 -22.36 -0.72
C ALA A 210 25.94 -22.29 0.42
N GLY A 211 24.70 -22.71 0.14
CA GLY A 211 23.61 -22.72 1.10
C GLY A 211 22.20 -22.82 0.50
N GLY A 212 22.07 -22.72 -0.83
CA GLY A 212 20.77 -22.58 -1.49
C GLY A 212 20.39 -21.12 -1.69
N SER A 213 19.47 -20.89 -2.63
CA SER A 213 18.83 -19.61 -2.89
C SER A 213 17.32 -19.79 -2.83
N ALA A 214 16.60 -18.87 -2.20
CA ALA A 214 15.14 -18.88 -2.22
C ALA A 214 14.58 -18.33 -3.56
N TYR A 215 13.51 -18.94 -4.01
CA TYR A 215 12.72 -18.56 -5.18
C TYR A 215 11.23 -18.58 -4.83
N HIS A 216 10.44 -17.75 -5.49
CA HIS A 216 8.98 -17.74 -5.42
C HIS A 216 8.41 -18.20 -6.76
N ILE A 217 7.58 -19.23 -6.74
CA ILE A 217 6.99 -19.84 -7.94
C ILE A 217 5.47 -19.75 -7.84
N SER A 218 4.84 -19.19 -8.87
CA SER A 218 3.39 -19.21 -9.05
C SER A 218 3.06 -20.13 -10.23
N PHE A 219 2.04 -20.97 -10.13
CA PHE A 219 1.67 -21.95 -11.17
C PHE A 219 0.20 -22.34 -11.04
N SER A 220 -0.37 -22.95 -12.08
CA SER A 220 -1.73 -23.50 -12.05
C SER A 220 -1.72 -25.01 -12.33
N TYR A 221 -2.62 -25.75 -11.71
CA TYR A 221 -2.67 -27.21 -11.76
C TYR A 221 -4.10 -27.74 -11.74
N TRP A 222 -4.34 -28.81 -12.47
CA TRP A 222 -5.65 -29.46 -12.55
C TRP A 222 -5.79 -30.53 -11.47
N VAL A 223 -6.95 -30.55 -10.84
CA VAL A 223 -7.36 -31.54 -9.85
C VAL A 223 -8.64 -32.21 -10.33
N THR A 224 -8.65 -33.53 -10.44
CA THR A 224 -9.79 -34.31 -10.90
C THR A 224 -10.50 -34.94 -9.71
N LYS A 225 -11.82 -34.75 -9.62
CA LYS A 225 -12.70 -35.40 -8.63
C LYS A 225 -12.93 -36.87 -8.96
N GLN A 226 -13.32 -37.67 -7.96
CA GLN A 226 -13.90 -39.01 -8.19
C GLN A 226 -15.10 -39.02 -9.15
N ASP A 227 -15.85 -37.92 -9.29
CA ASP A 227 -16.96 -37.78 -10.25
C ASP A 227 -16.51 -37.50 -11.70
N GLY A 228 -15.20 -37.34 -11.94
CA GLY A 228 -14.60 -37.05 -13.24
C GLY A 228 -14.51 -35.55 -13.59
N THR A 229 -14.99 -34.64 -12.73
CA THR A 229 -14.87 -33.20 -12.94
C THR A 229 -13.43 -32.74 -12.67
N ALA A 230 -12.77 -32.21 -13.71
CA ALA A 230 -11.49 -31.54 -13.59
C ALA A 230 -11.66 -30.06 -13.19
N VAL A 231 -10.85 -29.60 -12.25
CA VAL A 231 -10.87 -28.27 -11.65
C VAL A 231 -9.47 -27.66 -11.69
N LEU A 232 -9.30 -26.52 -12.36
CA LEU A 232 -8.04 -25.79 -12.37
C LEU A 232 -7.93 -24.91 -11.12
N LEU A 233 -6.89 -25.15 -10.33
CA LEU A 233 -6.45 -24.35 -9.19
C LEU A 233 -5.16 -23.60 -9.53
N SER A 234 -4.81 -22.59 -8.72
CA SER A 234 -3.56 -21.85 -8.84
C SER A 234 -2.92 -21.62 -7.48
N GLU A 235 -1.59 -21.74 -7.40
CA GLU A 235 -0.79 -21.38 -6.25
C GLU A 235 0.12 -20.19 -6.60
N VAL A 236 0.30 -19.25 -5.67
CA VAL A 236 0.97 -17.96 -5.93
C VAL A 236 2.13 -17.76 -4.95
N ASP A 237 3.29 -17.38 -5.47
CA ASP A 237 4.53 -17.09 -4.72
C ASP A 237 5.03 -18.21 -3.78
N LYS A 238 4.74 -19.48 -4.09
CA LYS A 238 5.19 -20.63 -3.30
C LYS A 238 6.71 -20.60 -3.16
N SER A 239 7.21 -20.61 -1.93
CA SER A 239 8.64 -20.60 -1.64
C SER A 239 9.29 -21.94 -1.99
N VAL A 240 10.34 -21.91 -2.81
CA VAL A 240 11.14 -23.07 -3.22
C VAL A 240 12.62 -22.71 -3.06
N TRP A 241 13.43 -23.62 -2.51
CA TRP A 241 14.86 -23.42 -2.29
C TRP A 241 15.68 -24.23 -3.30
N SER A 242 16.73 -23.64 -3.89
CA SER A 242 17.68 -24.40 -4.72
C SER A 242 18.58 -25.31 -3.89
N ASP A 243 19.02 -26.41 -4.48
CA ASP A 243 19.73 -27.51 -3.84
C ASP A 243 21.26 -27.30 -3.66
N GLY A 244 21.76 -26.07 -3.86
CA GLY A 244 23.18 -25.75 -3.89
C GLY A 244 23.93 -26.22 -5.15
N ASN A 245 23.34 -27.11 -5.95
CA ASN A 245 24.02 -27.83 -7.04
C ASN A 245 23.46 -27.50 -8.43
N GLY A 246 22.34 -26.79 -8.50
CA GLY A 246 21.65 -26.49 -9.76
C GLY A 246 20.82 -27.66 -10.29
N GLY A 247 20.40 -28.56 -9.39
CA GLY A 247 19.59 -29.73 -9.73
C GLY A 247 18.10 -29.44 -9.83
N TRP A 248 17.32 -30.51 -9.98
CA TRP A 248 15.88 -30.49 -10.12
C TRP A 248 15.20 -30.62 -8.75
N VAL A 249 14.67 -29.51 -8.25
CA VAL A 249 13.96 -29.43 -6.96
C VAL A 249 12.48 -29.75 -7.16
N PRO A 250 11.87 -30.62 -6.32
CA PRO A 250 10.44 -30.91 -6.40
C PRO A 250 9.60 -29.77 -5.80
N VAL A 251 8.66 -29.26 -6.59
CA VAL A 251 7.63 -28.31 -6.15
C VAL A 251 6.40 -29.11 -5.76
N LYS A 252 6.26 -29.39 -4.46
CA LYS A 252 5.08 -30.09 -3.92
C LYS A 252 3.82 -29.27 -4.15
N ILE A 253 2.83 -29.88 -4.75
CA ILE A 253 1.49 -29.34 -4.93
C ILE A 253 0.67 -29.75 -3.72
N GLN A 254 0.03 -28.78 -3.08
CA GLN A 254 -0.88 -29.00 -1.96
C GLN A 254 -2.26 -28.46 -2.36
N PRO A 255 -3.25 -29.33 -2.60
CA PRO A 255 -4.64 -28.92 -2.67
C PRO A 255 -5.03 -28.16 -1.39
N PRO A 256 -5.88 -27.12 -1.46
CA PRO A 256 -6.32 -26.39 -0.27
C PRO A 256 -7.08 -27.32 0.71
N ASP A 257 -7.02 -27.07 2.01
CA ASP A 257 -7.62 -27.93 3.05
C ASP A 257 -9.15 -28.13 2.93
N ALA A 258 -9.83 -27.30 2.12
CA ALA A 258 -11.24 -27.46 1.76
C ALA A 258 -11.52 -28.63 0.78
N PHE A 259 -10.46 -29.25 0.25
CA PHE A 259 -10.50 -30.42 -0.62
C PHE A 259 -10.07 -31.65 0.19
N ASP A 260 -11.00 -32.55 0.52
CA ASP A 260 -10.66 -33.81 1.18
C ASP A 260 -9.72 -34.61 0.28
N SER A 261 -8.52 -34.94 0.77
CA SER A 261 -7.48 -35.64 0.00
C SER A 261 -7.85 -37.07 -0.42
N SER A 262 -9.02 -37.59 -0.02
CA SER A 262 -9.57 -38.85 -0.51
C SER A 262 -10.49 -38.72 -1.74
N ASP A 263 -11.02 -37.53 -2.04
CA ASP A 263 -11.99 -37.30 -3.12
C ASP A 263 -11.38 -36.73 -4.43
N PHE A 264 -10.07 -36.43 -4.42
CA PHE A 264 -9.40 -35.64 -5.46
C PHE A 264 -7.98 -36.14 -5.78
N GLU A 265 -7.63 -36.18 -7.08
CA GLU A 265 -6.26 -36.46 -7.56
C GLU A 265 -5.72 -35.28 -8.40
N VAL A 266 -4.48 -34.86 -8.17
CA VAL A 266 -3.82 -33.83 -8.99
C VAL A 266 -3.37 -34.48 -10.29
N SER A 267 -4.01 -34.10 -11.41
CA SER A 267 -3.86 -34.80 -12.69
C SER A 267 -2.73 -34.25 -13.57
N GLU A 268 -2.54 -32.93 -13.61
CA GLU A 268 -1.46 -32.29 -14.38
C GLU A 268 -1.19 -30.84 -13.90
N VAL A 269 -0.06 -30.26 -14.32
CA VAL A 269 0.23 -28.82 -14.18
C VAL A 269 -0.06 -28.14 -15.51
N GLU A 270 -0.83 -27.05 -15.50
CA GLU A 270 -1.21 -26.30 -16.71
C GLU A 270 0.05 -25.74 -17.39
N GLU A 271 0.43 -26.29 -18.53
CA GLU A 271 1.70 -25.98 -19.18
C GLU A 271 1.84 -24.49 -19.48
N GLY A 272 2.89 -23.90 -18.93
CA GLY A 272 3.22 -22.51 -19.15
C GLY A 272 2.42 -21.48 -18.38
N SER A 273 1.52 -21.90 -17.48
CA SER A 273 0.91 -21.07 -16.43
C SER A 273 1.92 -20.61 -15.36
N ASP A 274 3.08 -21.25 -15.32
CA ASP A 274 4.11 -21.05 -14.31
C ASP A 274 4.91 -19.76 -14.50
N SER A 275 5.33 -19.17 -13.38
CA SER A 275 6.26 -18.05 -13.30
C SER A 275 7.15 -18.23 -12.07
N CYS A 276 8.42 -17.83 -12.19
CA CYS A 276 9.40 -17.96 -11.12
C CYS A 276 10.18 -16.65 -10.96
N ALA A 277 10.39 -16.21 -9.72
CA ALA A 277 11.22 -15.07 -9.34
C ALA A 277 12.23 -15.50 -8.27
N ARG A 278 13.46 -14.96 -8.30
CA ARG A 278 14.43 -15.19 -7.21
C ARG A 278 14.09 -14.27 -6.04
N ALA A 279 14.02 -14.80 -4.84
CA ALA A 279 13.91 -13.95 -3.65
C ALA A 279 15.21 -13.14 -3.47
N PHE A 280 15.12 -11.94 -2.91
CA PHE A 280 16.30 -11.27 -2.38
C PHE A 280 16.52 -11.76 -0.95
N VAL A 281 17.76 -12.09 -0.61
CA VAL A 281 18.16 -12.48 0.74
C VAL A 281 18.19 -11.21 1.62
N PRO A 282 17.46 -11.17 2.74
CA PRO A 282 17.57 -10.08 3.68
C PRO A 282 18.88 -10.18 4.47
N LYS A 283 19.47 -9.03 4.80
CA LYS A 283 20.77 -8.88 5.44
C LYS A 283 20.68 -7.86 6.57
N LEU A 284 21.42 -8.03 7.65
CA LEU A 284 21.51 -7.03 8.72
C LEU A 284 22.40 -5.85 8.28
N LEU A 285 22.07 -4.63 8.72
CA LEU A 285 22.80 -3.39 8.37
C LEU A 285 24.30 -3.42 8.73
N SER A 286 24.70 -4.27 9.68
CA SER A 286 26.09 -4.47 10.13
C SER A 286 26.91 -5.41 9.25
N GLU A 287 26.29 -6.15 8.33
CA GLU A 287 26.94 -7.18 7.52
C GLU A 287 27.42 -6.64 6.16
N ALA A 288 28.52 -7.19 5.64
CA ALA A 288 29.03 -6.80 4.33
C ALA A 288 28.22 -7.43 3.19
N TRP A 289 27.99 -6.66 2.11
CA TRP A 289 27.39 -7.19 0.87
C TRP A 289 28.27 -8.28 0.25
N ASN A 290 27.66 -9.38 -0.20
CA ASN A 290 28.37 -10.44 -0.90
C ASN A 290 28.68 -10.01 -2.35
N PRO A 291 29.95 -9.93 -2.77
CA PRO A 291 30.30 -9.56 -4.14
C PRO A 291 29.86 -10.58 -5.20
N ASN A 292 29.42 -11.78 -4.78
CA ASN A 292 28.93 -12.83 -5.66
C ASN A 292 27.40 -12.86 -5.77
N ASP A 293 26.65 -12.15 -4.91
CA ASP A 293 25.19 -12.09 -5.01
C ASP A 293 24.61 -10.66 -5.22
N PRO A 294 24.04 -10.38 -6.41
CA PRO A 294 23.26 -9.18 -6.66
C PRO A 294 21.82 -9.20 -6.07
N TYR A 295 21.37 -10.26 -5.40
CA TYR A 295 20.03 -10.38 -4.83
C TYR A 295 20.06 -10.36 -3.30
N GLU A 296 20.74 -9.37 -2.72
CA GLU A 296 20.68 -9.07 -1.28
C GLU A 296 20.01 -7.71 -1.05
N PHE A 297 19.30 -7.56 0.08
CA PHE A 297 18.74 -6.29 0.52
C PHE A 297 18.82 -6.13 2.04
N THR A 298 18.67 -4.89 2.52
CA THR A 298 18.48 -4.59 3.95
C THR A 298 17.46 -3.47 4.13
N LEU A 299 16.77 -3.47 5.27
CA LEU A 299 15.84 -2.42 5.67
C LEU A 299 16.61 -1.35 6.45
N VAL A 300 16.73 -0.15 5.88
CA VAL A 300 17.48 0.96 6.46
C VAL A 300 16.62 1.76 7.43
N ASP A 301 15.35 2.01 7.06
CA ASP A 301 14.40 2.76 7.88
C ASP A 301 12.94 2.36 7.56
N PRO A 302 12.20 1.73 8.50
CA PRO A 302 10.78 1.36 8.30
C PRO A 302 9.80 2.55 8.39
N ILE A 303 10.14 3.62 9.11
CA ILE A 303 9.32 4.83 9.22
C ILE A 303 9.31 5.56 7.87
N MET A 304 10.45 5.60 7.19
CA MET A 304 10.57 6.12 5.82
C MET A 304 10.13 5.13 4.74
N GLY A 305 10.19 3.83 5.00
CA GLY A 305 10.14 2.78 3.96
C GLY A 305 11.39 2.80 3.07
N VAL A 306 12.58 3.00 3.63
CA VAL A 306 13.85 2.96 2.88
C VAL A 306 14.47 1.57 2.99
N ILE A 307 14.68 0.96 1.82
CA ILE A 307 15.46 -0.27 1.67
C ILE A 307 16.72 0.02 0.85
N ALA A 308 17.80 -0.71 1.12
CA ALA A 308 19.01 -0.70 0.31
C ALA A 308 19.17 -2.07 -0.38
N PHE A 309 19.44 -2.07 -1.68
CA PHE A 309 19.84 -3.27 -2.41
C PHE A 309 21.35 -3.35 -2.57
N SER A 310 21.89 -4.57 -2.67
CA SER A 310 23.28 -4.86 -3.02
C SER A 310 23.80 -3.92 -4.13
N PRO A 311 24.93 -3.23 -3.96
CA PRO A 311 25.47 -2.31 -4.97
C PRO A 311 25.88 -3.05 -6.25
N TYR A 312 26.14 -4.36 -6.17
CA TYR A 312 26.45 -5.23 -7.30
C TYR A 312 25.23 -5.47 -8.21
N ALA A 313 24.00 -5.31 -7.69
CA ALA A 313 22.75 -5.57 -8.40
C ALA A 313 22.51 -4.65 -9.61
N ARG A 314 22.90 -3.38 -9.50
CA ARG A 314 22.62 -2.36 -10.53
C ARG A 314 23.16 -2.69 -11.92
N ASN A 315 24.32 -3.35 -11.99
CA ASN A 315 25.01 -3.64 -13.24
C ASN A 315 24.69 -5.03 -13.83
N VAL A 316 23.86 -5.82 -13.15
CA VAL A 316 23.52 -7.18 -13.57
C VAL A 316 22.27 -7.19 -14.45
N THR A 317 22.33 -7.99 -15.52
CA THR A 317 21.22 -8.14 -16.47
C THR A 317 20.66 -9.56 -16.47
N GLU A 318 19.35 -9.69 -16.29
CA GLU A 318 18.61 -10.94 -16.43
C GLU A 318 18.32 -11.21 -17.92
N GLN A 319 18.43 -12.47 -18.37
CA GLN A 319 17.79 -12.87 -19.63
C GLN A 319 16.31 -13.16 -19.39
N THR A 320 15.43 -12.41 -20.06
CA THR A 320 13.98 -12.64 -20.12
C THR A 320 13.59 -13.17 -21.48
N ALA A 321 12.34 -13.63 -21.63
CA ALA A 321 11.77 -13.97 -22.93
C ALA A 321 11.75 -12.79 -23.94
N ARG A 322 11.88 -11.52 -23.48
CA ARG A 322 11.94 -10.31 -24.33
C ARG A 322 13.36 -9.83 -24.61
N GLY A 323 14.39 -10.41 -23.97
CA GLY A 323 15.78 -9.98 -24.10
C GLY A 323 16.46 -9.72 -22.75
N LYS A 324 17.59 -9.02 -22.76
CA LYS A 324 18.30 -8.61 -21.53
C LYS A 324 17.65 -7.36 -20.92
N ARG A 325 17.23 -7.43 -19.65
CA ARG A 325 16.86 -6.27 -18.82
C ARG A 325 17.82 -6.13 -17.63
N ALA A 326 17.92 -4.96 -17.02
CA ALA A 326 18.51 -4.83 -15.69
C ALA A 326 17.64 -5.56 -14.65
N ILE A 327 18.23 -5.98 -13.51
CA ILE A 327 17.44 -6.53 -12.39
C ILE A 327 16.33 -5.55 -12.00
N THR A 328 15.15 -6.12 -11.77
CA THR A 328 14.00 -5.42 -11.17
C THR A 328 13.67 -6.11 -9.85
N ALA A 329 13.44 -5.32 -8.81
CA ALA A 329 12.88 -5.80 -7.56
C ALA A 329 11.36 -5.60 -7.58
N ARG A 330 10.65 -6.51 -6.91
CA ARG A 330 9.24 -6.44 -6.54
C ARG A 330 9.16 -6.53 -5.03
N VAL A 331 8.54 -5.55 -4.39
CA VAL A 331 8.41 -5.47 -2.94
C VAL A 331 6.96 -5.66 -2.53
N ASP A 332 6.73 -6.66 -1.70
CA ASP A 332 5.49 -6.92 -0.98
C ASP A 332 5.65 -6.32 0.43
N TYR A 333 4.77 -5.41 0.84
CA TYR A 333 4.85 -4.82 2.19
C TYR A 333 3.51 -4.31 2.75
N LYS A 334 3.40 -4.24 4.08
CA LYS A 334 2.24 -3.71 4.82
C LYS A 334 2.36 -2.20 5.06
N ILE A 335 1.29 -1.44 4.83
CA ILE A 335 1.14 -0.04 5.24
C ILE A 335 0.72 -0.01 6.71
N TYR A 336 1.44 0.75 7.54
CA TYR A 336 1.28 0.79 8.99
C TYR A 336 -0.09 1.33 9.46
N ASP A 337 -0.43 2.57 9.09
CA ASP A 337 -1.73 3.17 9.42
C ASP A 337 -2.18 4.09 8.26
N PRO A 338 -3.30 3.80 7.57
CA PRO A 338 -3.78 4.64 6.46
C PRO A 338 -4.23 6.04 6.90
N ARG A 339 -4.34 6.30 8.21
CA ARG A 339 -4.60 7.64 8.78
C ARG A 339 -3.38 8.55 8.78
N ILE A 340 -2.17 8.03 8.60
CA ILE A 340 -0.96 8.86 8.53
C ILE A 340 -0.94 9.61 7.20
N ILE A 341 -1.17 10.91 7.28
CA ILE A 341 -1.21 11.83 6.15
C ILE A 341 0.22 12.21 5.78
N ARG A 342 0.52 12.18 4.48
CA ARG A 342 1.84 12.46 3.93
C ARG A 342 1.81 13.63 2.96
N GLU A 343 2.64 14.64 3.19
CA GLU A 343 2.80 15.80 2.31
C GLU A 343 4.26 16.03 1.95
N ASP A 344 4.57 16.11 0.65
CA ASP A 344 5.91 16.37 0.13
C ASP A 344 6.01 17.86 -0.26
N ILE A 345 6.72 18.68 0.53
CA ILE A 345 6.72 20.15 0.47
C ILE A 345 8.16 20.69 0.27
N ILE A 346 8.32 21.64 -0.64
CA ILE A 346 9.58 22.40 -0.79
C ILE A 346 9.58 23.54 0.23
N VAL A 347 10.56 23.58 1.12
CA VAL A 347 10.71 24.67 2.09
C VAL A 347 11.01 25.96 1.33
N PRO A 348 10.20 27.04 1.49
CA PRO A 348 10.50 28.32 0.86
C PRO A 348 11.90 28.81 1.24
N ARG A 349 12.58 29.46 0.31
CA ARG A 349 13.71 30.30 0.70
C ARG A 349 13.13 31.52 1.42
N LEU A 350 13.63 31.80 2.61
CA LEU A 350 13.33 33.05 3.31
C LEU A 350 13.74 34.20 2.39
N ASN A 351 12.81 35.12 2.11
CA ASN A 351 13.15 36.31 1.34
C ASN A 351 14.09 37.17 2.20
N GLU A 352 15.34 37.30 1.76
CA GLU A 352 16.30 38.27 2.26
C GLU A 352 15.87 39.68 1.83
N ASP A 353 14.75 40.17 2.40
CA ASP A 353 14.34 41.57 2.27
C ASP A 353 15.39 42.43 3.01
N PRO A 354 16.19 43.25 2.30
CA PRO A 354 17.40 43.86 2.87
C PRO A 354 17.10 44.89 3.98
N GLY A 355 15.82 45.23 4.22
CA GLY A 355 15.38 46.02 5.37
C GLY A 355 15.05 45.23 6.65
N GLN A 356 14.98 43.89 6.62
CA GLN A 356 14.59 43.04 7.76
C GLN A 356 15.61 41.94 8.11
N VAL A 357 16.91 42.28 8.08
CA VAL A 357 17.99 41.42 8.57
C VAL A 357 17.76 41.12 10.06
N GLY A 358 17.28 39.91 10.37
CA GLY A 358 17.06 39.39 11.73
C GLY A 358 15.61 39.12 12.14
N ALA A 359 14.60 39.38 11.29
CA ALA A 359 13.20 39.21 11.68
C ALA A 359 12.67 37.76 11.63
N ASN A 360 13.02 37.01 10.59
CA ASN A 360 12.45 35.68 10.32
C ASN A 360 13.54 34.59 10.35
N THR A 361 13.82 34.02 11.52
CA THR A 361 14.73 32.88 11.70
C THR A 361 14.10 31.52 11.40
N HIS A 362 12.81 31.50 11.06
CA HIS A 362 12.00 30.29 10.89
C HIS A 362 11.10 30.40 9.64
N SER A 363 10.89 29.28 8.95
CA SER A 363 9.92 29.12 7.87
C SER A 363 8.64 28.48 8.39
N ALA A 364 7.51 29.18 8.28
CA ALA A 364 6.20 28.64 8.63
C ALA A 364 5.61 27.82 7.46
N ILE A 365 5.57 26.50 7.62
CA ILE A 365 4.98 25.56 6.65
C ILE A 365 3.54 25.27 7.06
N LYS A 366 2.60 25.58 6.16
CA LYS A 366 1.17 25.28 6.35
C LYS A 366 0.85 23.92 5.70
N LEU A 367 0.43 22.96 6.50
CA LEU A 367 -0.03 21.64 6.06
C LEU A 367 -1.49 21.71 5.55
N ALA A 368 -1.90 20.75 4.73
CA ALA A 368 -3.22 20.72 4.09
C ALA A 368 -4.37 20.67 5.11
N LEU A 369 -4.20 19.89 6.18
CA LEU A 369 -5.18 19.75 7.26
C LEU A 369 -4.94 20.74 8.41
N ARG A 370 -5.85 20.70 9.38
CA ARG A 370 -5.85 21.47 10.64
C ARG A 370 -6.16 20.50 11.78
N PHE A 371 -5.96 20.94 13.02
CA PHE A 371 -6.20 20.09 14.20
C PHE A 371 -5.38 18.79 14.14
N ILE A 372 -4.07 18.95 13.90
CA ILE A 372 -3.10 17.86 13.99
C ILE A 372 -3.12 17.34 15.43
N LEU A 373 -3.19 16.02 15.61
CA LEU A 373 -3.19 15.40 16.94
C LEU A 373 -1.82 15.61 17.59
N ASN A 374 -1.79 16.09 18.83
CA ASN A 374 -0.60 16.13 19.67
C ASN A 374 -0.58 14.89 20.60
N ALA A 375 0.59 14.39 20.97
CA ALA A 375 0.71 13.23 21.85
C ALA A 375 0.00 13.49 23.20
N GLY A 376 -0.93 12.60 23.57
CA GLY A 376 -1.84 12.73 24.71
C GLY A 376 -3.21 13.35 24.39
N ASP A 377 -3.46 13.83 23.17
CA ASP A 377 -4.81 14.25 22.75
C ASP A 377 -5.75 13.03 22.65
N PRO A 378 -7.05 13.16 23.01
CA PRO A 378 -8.01 12.08 22.84
C PRO A 378 -8.29 11.82 21.35
N THR A 379 -8.03 10.59 20.90
CA THR A 379 -8.39 10.10 19.56
C THR A 379 -9.87 9.81 19.46
N ASN A 380 -10.47 9.31 20.53
CA ASN A 380 -11.90 9.01 20.55
C ASN A 380 -12.70 10.30 20.76
N ILE A 381 -13.50 10.66 19.75
CA ILE A 381 -14.69 11.50 19.93
C ILE A 381 -15.66 10.67 20.78
N ASN A 382 -15.49 10.71 22.10
CA ASN A 382 -16.17 9.86 23.10
C ASN A 382 -17.67 10.16 23.16
N ASP A 383 -18.37 9.76 22.10
CA ASP A 383 -19.77 10.03 21.83
C ASP A 383 -20.64 8.79 22.09
N GLY A 384 -20.02 7.64 22.34
CA GLY A 384 -20.67 6.38 22.71
C GLY A 384 -21.09 5.51 21.52
N ASP A 385 -20.54 5.74 20.32
CA ASP A 385 -20.68 4.85 19.18
C ASP A 385 -19.67 3.69 19.25
N THR A 386 -20.06 2.52 18.71
CA THR A 386 -19.21 1.33 18.61
C THR A 386 -18.08 1.45 17.59
N THR A 387 -17.95 2.59 16.92
CA THR A 387 -16.90 2.90 15.93
C THR A 387 -15.75 3.75 16.46
N ASP A 388 -15.73 4.09 17.74
CA ASP A 388 -14.55 4.66 18.41
C ASP A 388 -13.46 3.58 18.56
N ASN A 389 -12.17 3.95 18.58
CA ASN A 389 -11.08 2.96 18.73
C ASN A 389 -10.89 2.59 20.22
N PRO A 390 -11.29 1.40 20.68
CA PRO A 390 -11.14 1.06 22.10
C PRO A 390 -9.67 0.84 22.49
N ASP A 391 -8.83 0.47 21.52
CA ASP A 391 -7.41 0.14 21.71
C ASP A 391 -6.49 1.37 21.55
N GLU A 392 -7.02 2.51 21.10
CA GLU A 392 -6.33 3.80 21.01
C GLU A 392 -7.23 4.93 21.56
N PRO A 393 -7.40 5.04 22.90
CA PRO A 393 -8.23 6.08 23.51
C PRO A 393 -7.58 7.48 23.48
N THR A 394 -6.26 7.54 23.38
CA THR A 394 -5.45 8.75 23.21
C THR A 394 -4.41 8.54 22.12
N PHE A 395 -4.08 9.59 21.36
CA PHE A 395 -2.99 9.57 20.40
C PHE A 395 -1.65 9.50 21.13
N GLU A 396 -0.97 8.35 21.07
CA GLU A 396 0.32 8.18 21.76
C GLU A 396 1.51 8.71 20.95
N GLY A 397 1.37 8.76 19.62
CA GLY A 397 2.40 9.17 18.66
C GLY A 397 2.18 8.53 17.29
N LEU A 398 3.00 8.90 16.28
CA LEU A 398 2.75 8.47 14.90
C LEU A 398 3.10 7.02 14.59
N VAL A 399 4.17 6.48 15.18
CA VAL A 399 4.69 5.12 14.89
C VAL A 399 5.30 4.50 16.13
N LYS A 400 5.47 3.18 16.10
CA LYS A 400 6.16 2.46 17.18
C LYS A 400 7.65 2.82 17.20
N LYS A 401 8.24 2.91 18.40
CA LYS A 401 9.67 3.26 18.57
C LYS A 401 10.62 2.18 18.06
N ARG A 402 10.13 0.94 17.91
CA ARG A 402 10.86 -0.18 17.34
C ARG A 402 10.02 -0.93 16.30
N LEU A 403 9.98 -0.42 15.08
CA LEU A 403 9.67 -1.26 13.92
C LEU A 403 10.94 -2.02 13.50
N GLY A 404 10.78 -3.22 12.93
CA GLY A 404 11.91 -4.07 12.55
C GLY A 404 12.70 -4.68 13.72
N ALA A 405 12.10 -4.81 14.91
CA ALA A 405 12.69 -5.48 16.07
C ALA A 405 11.74 -6.55 16.65
N PRO A 406 12.27 -7.56 17.38
CA PRO A 406 11.42 -8.52 18.08
C PRO A 406 10.64 -7.86 19.23
N LEU A 407 9.34 -8.16 19.31
CA LEU A 407 8.40 -7.58 20.27
C LEU A 407 8.66 -8.12 21.70
N THR A 408 9.54 -7.45 22.44
CA THR A 408 10.07 -7.94 23.73
C THR A 408 9.53 -7.22 24.97
N SER A 409 8.88 -6.06 24.84
CA SER A 409 8.20 -5.38 25.96
C SER A 409 7.13 -4.38 25.51
N ALA A 410 6.27 -3.96 26.45
CA ALA A 410 5.27 -2.91 26.23
C ALA A 410 5.85 -1.48 26.23
N ASP A 411 7.09 -1.28 26.69
CA ASP A 411 7.73 0.04 26.80
C ASP A 411 8.53 0.46 25.54
N ASP A 412 8.68 -0.45 24.57
CA ASP A 412 9.43 -0.25 23.32
C ASP A 412 8.59 0.45 22.21
N LEU A 413 7.42 1.00 22.58
CA LEU A 413 6.24 0.85 21.72
C LEU A 413 5.77 2.11 20.98
N VAL A 414 6.21 3.34 21.32
CA VAL A 414 5.80 4.57 20.60
C VAL A 414 6.90 5.63 20.54
N VAL A 415 7.08 6.29 19.39
CA VAL A 415 7.79 7.57 19.30
C VAL A 415 6.77 8.68 19.57
N PRO A 416 6.89 9.48 20.65
CA PRO A 416 5.89 10.49 21.03
C PRO A 416 5.90 11.73 20.11
N GLU A 417 6.51 11.63 18.93
CA GLU A 417 6.52 12.68 17.92
C GLU A 417 5.21 12.66 17.13
N SER A 418 4.51 13.79 17.19
CA SER A 418 3.20 14.01 16.58
C SER A 418 3.27 14.39 15.09
N ILE A 419 4.44 14.85 14.65
CA ILE A 419 4.80 15.13 13.25
C ILE A 419 6.23 14.63 13.03
N PHE A 420 6.45 13.79 12.01
CA PHE A 420 7.79 13.58 11.47
C PHE A 420 8.00 14.50 10.28
N VAL A 421 9.18 15.12 10.21
CA VAL A 421 9.64 15.88 9.05
C VAL A 421 10.95 15.27 8.57
N ILE A 422 11.03 14.92 7.29
CA ILE A 422 12.11 14.10 6.74
C ILE A 422 12.65 14.75 5.46
N ASP A 423 13.96 14.94 5.39
CA ASP A 423 14.60 15.45 4.17
C ASP A 423 14.68 14.35 3.10
N LEU A 424 14.07 14.59 1.94
CA LEU A 424 14.09 13.62 0.84
C LEU A 424 15.45 13.51 0.15
N ALA A 425 16.35 14.49 0.33
CA ALA A 425 17.70 14.42 -0.22
C ALA A 425 18.60 13.43 0.55
N THR A 426 18.68 13.55 1.88
CA THR A 426 19.45 12.61 2.72
C THR A 426 18.68 11.33 3.03
N GLY A 427 17.37 11.43 3.24
CA GLY A 427 16.56 10.42 3.93
C GLY A 427 16.85 10.36 5.42
N LEU A 428 16.87 11.53 6.07
CA LEU A 428 17.05 11.67 7.52
C LEU A 428 15.95 12.58 8.08
N ARG A 429 15.57 12.34 9.33
CA ARG A 429 14.53 13.12 10.04
C ARG A 429 15.11 14.45 10.50
N ALA A 430 14.47 15.56 10.14
CA ALA A 430 14.79 16.87 10.69
C ALA A 430 14.27 16.96 12.13
N MET A 431 15.19 17.15 13.09
CA MET A 431 14.83 17.44 14.47
C MET A 431 14.22 18.83 14.57
N ILE A 432 12.95 18.88 14.94
CA ILE A 432 12.25 20.13 15.27
C ILE A 432 12.38 20.33 16.79
N PRO A 433 13.19 21.28 17.26
CA PRO A 433 13.37 21.47 18.71
C PRO A 433 12.05 21.96 19.32
N PRO A 434 11.48 21.27 20.33
CA PRO A 434 10.17 21.61 20.88
C PRO A 434 10.10 23.01 21.51
N ASN A 435 11.26 23.54 21.92
CA ASN A 435 11.42 24.83 22.59
C ASN A 435 12.26 25.83 21.75
N ALA A 436 11.95 25.98 20.45
CA ALA A 436 12.42 27.14 19.68
C ALA A 436 11.92 28.43 20.35
N ALA A 437 12.81 29.18 20.99
CA ALA A 437 12.53 29.87 22.27
C ALA A 437 11.48 31.00 22.34
N GLN A 438 10.70 31.26 21.27
CA GLN A 438 9.60 32.24 21.25
C GLN A 438 8.32 31.76 20.53
N LEU A 439 8.29 30.54 19.96
CA LEU A 439 7.09 29.96 19.33
C LEU A 439 7.02 28.47 19.64
N SER A 440 5.82 27.93 19.88
CA SER A 440 5.62 26.48 19.79
C SER A 440 5.95 26.04 18.37
N ALA A 441 6.91 25.13 18.22
CA ALA A 441 7.42 24.75 16.90
C ALA A 441 6.36 24.10 15.98
N ILE A 442 5.23 23.69 16.55
CA ILE A 442 4.01 23.26 15.85
C ILE A 442 2.82 24.04 16.45
N ASP A 443 2.02 24.69 15.61
CA ASP A 443 0.63 25.05 15.92
C ASP A 443 -0.28 23.95 15.39
N TYR A 444 -0.62 23.02 16.30
CA TYR A 444 -1.50 21.88 16.03
C TYR A 444 -2.88 22.30 15.52
N LYS A 445 -3.44 23.41 16.02
CA LYS A 445 -4.79 23.87 15.66
C LYS A 445 -4.81 24.52 14.28
N ALA A 446 -3.80 25.33 13.96
CA ALA A 446 -3.66 25.90 12.62
C ALA A 446 -3.14 24.88 11.58
N GLY A 447 -2.46 23.82 12.02
CA GLY A 447 -1.72 22.90 11.14
C GLY A 447 -0.51 23.60 10.52
N ILE A 448 0.27 24.31 11.34
CA ILE A 448 1.46 25.07 10.91
C ILE A 448 2.69 24.53 11.65
N VAL A 449 3.75 24.23 10.90
CA VAL A 449 5.05 23.80 11.43
C VAL A 449 6.07 24.92 11.22
N HIS A 450 6.68 25.38 12.31
CA HIS A 450 7.71 26.41 12.30
C HIS A 450 9.10 25.76 12.22
N LEU A 451 9.57 25.53 11.01
CA LEU A 451 10.92 25.00 10.78
C LEU A 451 11.96 26.08 11.06
N PRO A 452 13.04 25.81 11.81
CA PRO A 452 14.20 26.72 11.86
C PRO A 452 14.91 26.75 10.48
N GLU A 453 15.69 27.80 10.22
CA GLU A 453 16.51 27.83 8.98
C GLU A 453 17.53 26.68 8.92
N MET A 454 18.11 26.35 10.07
CA MET A 454 19.09 25.28 10.27
C MET A 454 18.48 24.27 11.25
N ALA A 455 18.49 22.98 10.91
CA ALA A 455 18.06 21.91 11.78
C ALA A 455 19.08 20.76 11.78
N ASP A 456 19.12 20.03 12.88
CA ASP A 456 19.89 18.80 12.97
C ASP A 456 19.12 17.67 12.28
N LEU A 457 19.78 16.90 11.40
CA LEU A 457 19.16 15.74 10.75
C LEU A 457 19.61 14.46 11.46
N ILE A 458 18.67 13.70 12.00
CA ILE A 458 18.90 12.49 12.78
C ILE A 458 18.46 11.23 12.01
N ASP A 459 19.20 10.14 12.15
CA ASP A 459 18.78 8.81 11.69
C ASP A 459 17.93 8.06 12.74
N TYR A 460 17.65 6.78 12.47
CA TYR A 460 16.84 5.92 13.33
C TYR A 460 17.54 5.54 14.66
N ASP A 461 18.86 5.33 14.65
CA ASP A 461 19.65 4.96 15.84
C ASP A 461 20.04 6.19 16.68
N GLY A 462 19.86 7.39 16.15
CA GLY A 462 20.11 8.65 16.84
C GLY A 462 21.41 9.37 16.43
N ARG A 463 22.02 8.99 15.29
CA ARG A 463 23.19 9.70 14.75
C ARG A 463 22.75 11.00 14.10
N VAL A 464 23.48 12.08 14.35
CA VAL A 464 23.10 13.44 13.94
C VAL A 464 24.07 14.02 12.92
N ILE A 465 23.55 14.56 11.83
CA ILE A 465 24.21 15.55 10.98
C ILE A 465 23.74 16.93 11.46
N GLU A 466 24.61 17.63 12.18
CA GLU A 466 24.28 18.91 12.80
C GLU A 466 24.11 20.06 11.78
N ASN A 467 23.33 21.08 12.14
CA ASN A 467 23.30 22.40 11.50
C ASN A 467 23.06 22.37 9.98
N VAL A 468 22.05 21.63 9.52
CA VAL A 468 21.71 21.49 8.11
C VAL A 468 20.67 22.54 7.67
N ARG A 469 21.00 23.36 6.67
CA ARG A 469 20.06 24.36 6.12
C ARG A 469 18.85 23.67 5.45
N LEU A 470 17.65 23.93 5.96
CA LEU A 470 16.38 23.40 5.45
C LEU A 470 15.82 24.22 4.28
N ALA A 471 16.14 25.51 4.21
CA ALA A 471 15.61 26.43 3.18
C ALA A 471 15.91 25.94 1.75
N GLY A 472 14.87 25.66 0.96
CA GLY A 472 14.98 25.11 -0.39
C GLY A 472 15.13 23.59 -0.49
N ARG A 473 15.10 22.83 0.63
CA ARG A 473 15.03 21.36 0.58
C ARG A 473 13.60 20.89 0.31
N HIS A 474 13.49 19.67 -0.22
CA HIS A 474 12.23 18.94 -0.34
C HIS A 474 12.05 18.10 0.92
N LEU A 475 11.13 18.50 1.80
CA LEU A 475 10.84 17.79 3.04
C LEU A 475 9.50 17.05 2.93
N ARG A 476 9.45 15.85 3.48
CA ARG A 476 8.24 15.04 3.63
C ARG A 476 7.75 15.14 5.06
N PHE A 477 6.48 15.47 5.21
CA PHE A 477 5.78 15.56 6.48
C PHE A 477 4.89 14.33 6.64
N PHE A 478 4.95 13.67 7.80
CA PHE A 478 3.98 12.66 8.22
C PHE A 478 3.28 13.16 9.48
N TYR A 479 1.95 13.07 9.53
CA TYR A 479 1.15 13.48 10.69
C TYR A 479 -0.25 12.82 10.70
N ARG A 480 -1.00 12.97 11.81
CA ARG A 480 -2.42 12.58 11.92
C ARG A 480 -3.25 13.78 12.41
N ALA A 481 -4.55 13.81 12.09
CA ALA A 481 -5.43 14.94 12.38
C ALA A 481 -6.83 14.51 12.86
N ASP A 482 -7.48 15.37 13.65
CA ASP A 482 -8.85 15.23 14.18
C ASP A 482 -9.88 14.93 13.08
N GLY A 483 -10.81 14.03 13.39
CA GLY A 483 -11.82 13.52 12.46
C GLY A 483 -11.31 12.39 11.55
N ASP A 484 -10.44 11.51 12.06
CA ASP A 484 -10.03 10.24 11.42
C ASP A 484 -9.74 10.33 9.92
N TRP A 485 -8.95 11.32 9.52
CA TRP A 485 -8.54 11.47 8.13
C TRP A 485 -7.68 10.28 7.69
N SER A 486 -8.01 9.68 6.54
CA SER A 486 -7.20 8.63 5.92
C SER A 486 -7.09 8.79 4.41
N VAL A 487 -5.96 8.36 3.84
CA VAL A 487 -5.71 8.36 2.38
C VAL A 487 -5.50 6.92 1.92
N GLN A 488 -6.59 6.26 1.53
CA GLN A 488 -6.55 4.90 1.01
C GLN A 488 -6.29 4.89 -0.49
N CYS A 489 -5.22 4.22 -0.92
CA CYS A 489 -5.07 3.84 -2.31
C CYS A 489 -5.67 2.47 -2.58
N GLN A 490 -6.36 2.33 -3.71
CA GLN A 490 -6.97 1.09 -4.17
C GLN A 490 -6.59 0.87 -5.63
N LYS A 491 -6.03 -0.30 -5.96
CA LYS A 491 -5.69 -0.68 -7.33
C LYS A 491 -6.40 -1.99 -7.71
N ALA A 492 -6.83 -2.09 -8.97
CA ALA A 492 -7.26 -3.36 -9.57
C ALA A 492 -6.03 -4.23 -9.85
N TYR A 493 -6.08 -5.51 -9.49
CA TYR A 493 -4.93 -6.40 -9.57
C TYR A 493 -4.43 -6.52 -11.01
N SER A 494 -3.13 -6.39 -11.27
CA SER A 494 -2.61 -6.22 -12.64
C SER A 494 -3.05 -7.32 -13.61
N TYR A 495 -3.08 -8.58 -13.19
CA TYR A 495 -3.50 -9.71 -14.02
C TYR A 495 -4.32 -10.68 -13.20
N TYR A 496 -5.57 -10.91 -13.59
CA TYR A 496 -6.44 -11.87 -12.91
C TYR A 496 -6.36 -13.24 -13.58
N LEU A 497 -6.21 -14.29 -12.76
CA LEU A 497 -6.23 -15.68 -13.20
C LEU A 497 -7.66 -16.23 -13.21
N ARG A 498 -7.98 -17.11 -14.17
CA ARG A 498 -9.32 -17.71 -14.25
C ARG A 498 -9.41 -18.87 -13.27
N LYS A 499 -10.28 -18.76 -12.28
CA LYS A 499 -10.60 -19.79 -11.28
C LYS A 499 -11.77 -20.64 -11.80
N TRP A 500 -11.73 -21.93 -11.51
CA TRP A 500 -12.69 -22.94 -12.02
C TRP A 500 -13.28 -23.83 -10.93
N ASP A 501 -12.98 -23.54 -9.66
CA ASP A 501 -13.42 -24.32 -8.51
C ASP A 501 -14.75 -23.80 -7.91
N THR A 502 -15.22 -24.51 -6.90
CA THR A 502 -16.36 -24.09 -6.07
C THR A 502 -15.93 -23.28 -4.85
N SER A 503 -14.68 -22.82 -4.76
CA SER A 503 -14.23 -21.95 -3.66
C SER A 503 -14.47 -20.48 -3.97
N GLN A 504 -14.37 -19.61 -2.96
CA GLN A 504 -14.64 -18.19 -3.14
C GLN A 504 -13.61 -17.52 -4.08
N VAL A 505 -14.08 -16.59 -4.90
CA VAL A 505 -13.19 -15.74 -5.72
C VAL A 505 -12.39 -14.78 -4.83
N ASP A 506 -11.07 -14.84 -4.97
CA ASP A 506 -10.10 -14.02 -4.24
C ASP A 506 -9.50 -12.90 -5.12
N TYR A 507 -8.72 -12.01 -4.50
CA TYR A 507 -8.25 -10.73 -5.06
C TYR A 507 -7.42 -10.81 -6.36
N CYS A 508 -6.86 -11.97 -6.72
CA CYS A 508 -6.11 -12.15 -7.97
C CYS A 508 -6.79 -13.11 -8.96
N HIS A 509 -8.03 -13.51 -8.67
CA HIS A 509 -8.79 -14.46 -9.48
C HIS A 509 -10.11 -13.88 -10.01
N PHE A 510 -10.65 -14.54 -11.04
CA PHE A 510 -12.00 -14.31 -11.54
C PHE A 510 -12.68 -15.62 -11.93
N LYS A 511 -14.01 -15.70 -11.80
CA LYS A 511 -14.84 -16.78 -12.37
C LYS A 511 -15.64 -16.27 -13.57
N LEU A 512 -16.05 -17.18 -14.45
CA LEU A 512 -17.06 -16.92 -15.49
C LEU A 512 -18.37 -17.59 -15.09
N ARG A 513 -19.38 -16.79 -14.72
CA ARG A 513 -20.74 -17.29 -14.50
C ARG A 513 -21.43 -17.44 -15.85
N THR A 514 -21.64 -18.69 -16.27
CA THR A 514 -22.46 -19.01 -17.44
C THR A 514 -23.93 -18.72 -17.14
N PRO A 515 -24.65 -17.99 -18.00
CA PRO A 515 -26.04 -17.66 -17.76
C PRO A 515 -26.98 -18.87 -17.93
N GLN A 516 -27.99 -18.95 -17.07
CA GLN A 516 -29.21 -19.74 -17.33
C GLN A 516 -30.24 -18.87 -18.07
N ASP A 517 -30.51 -17.64 -17.57
CA ASP A 517 -31.50 -16.69 -18.14
C ASP A 517 -30.95 -15.24 -18.21
N GLY A 518 -29.66 -15.03 -18.49
CA GLY A 518 -29.03 -13.71 -18.43
C GLY A 518 -27.76 -13.55 -19.29
N PRO A 519 -26.89 -12.57 -18.98
CA PRO A 519 -25.55 -12.44 -19.57
C PRO A 519 -24.48 -13.14 -18.72
N TYR A 520 -23.36 -13.55 -19.33
CA TYR A 520 -22.06 -13.60 -18.63
C TYR A 520 -21.66 -12.13 -18.32
N GLN A 521 -21.17 -11.65 -17.18
CA GLN A 521 -20.94 -12.18 -15.84
C GLN A 521 -19.59 -12.88 -15.63
N LEU A 522 -18.55 -12.05 -15.59
CA LEU A 522 -17.34 -12.32 -14.81
C LEU A 522 -17.59 -11.96 -13.34
N LEU A 523 -17.10 -12.78 -12.40
CA LEU A 523 -17.18 -12.57 -10.94
C LEU A 523 -15.79 -12.36 -10.35
N PHE A 524 -15.69 -11.47 -9.35
CA PHE A 524 -14.46 -11.03 -8.68
C PHE A 524 -14.65 -10.98 -7.17
N ALA A 525 -13.55 -10.96 -6.41
CA ALA A 525 -13.58 -10.65 -4.98
C ALA A 525 -14.29 -9.30 -4.72
N LEU A 526 -15.03 -9.18 -3.61
CA LEU A 526 -15.76 -7.95 -3.30
C LEU A 526 -14.83 -6.78 -2.96
N CYS A 527 -13.57 -7.06 -2.57
CA CYS A 527 -12.51 -6.06 -2.42
C CYS A 527 -12.12 -5.32 -3.72
N ASP A 528 -12.59 -5.79 -4.88
CA ASP A 528 -12.44 -5.13 -6.19
C ASP A 528 -13.68 -4.36 -6.67
N SER A 529 -14.71 -4.24 -5.82
CA SER A 529 -15.93 -3.46 -6.12
C SER A 529 -15.63 -2.04 -6.61
N GLY A 530 -16.32 -1.62 -7.67
CA GLY A 530 -16.19 -0.30 -8.27
C GLY A 530 -14.87 -0.02 -9.00
N LYS A 531 -13.95 -0.98 -9.14
CA LYS A 531 -12.68 -0.79 -9.87
C LYS A 531 -12.83 -1.02 -11.38
N ASN A 532 -11.90 -0.50 -12.19
CA ASN A 532 -11.88 -0.76 -13.63
C ASN A 532 -10.91 -1.90 -13.98
N ILE A 533 -11.35 -2.77 -14.88
CA ILE A 533 -10.57 -3.82 -15.53
C ILE A 533 -10.68 -3.67 -17.05
N THR A 534 -9.75 -4.28 -17.78
CA THR A 534 -9.92 -4.57 -19.21
C THR A 534 -10.05 -6.08 -19.41
N ALA A 535 -11.00 -6.49 -20.23
CA ALA A 535 -11.25 -7.89 -20.55
C ALA A 535 -11.09 -8.15 -22.06
N SER A 536 -10.43 -9.26 -22.39
CA SER A 536 -10.34 -9.79 -23.76
C SER A 536 -10.89 -11.21 -23.78
N TYR A 537 -11.78 -11.51 -24.72
CA TYR A 537 -12.46 -12.80 -24.83
C TYR A 537 -12.95 -13.05 -26.27
N SER A 538 -13.23 -14.30 -26.59
CA SER A 538 -13.90 -14.70 -27.83
C SER A 538 -15.21 -15.42 -27.54
N TYR A 539 -16.21 -15.23 -28.39
CA TYR A 539 -17.50 -15.92 -28.33
C TYR A 539 -17.96 -16.34 -29.73
N TRP A 540 -18.87 -17.30 -29.80
CA TRP A 540 -19.50 -17.73 -31.05
C TRP A 540 -20.93 -17.24 -31.14
N LEU A 541 -21.35 -16.79 -32.31
CA LEU A 541 -22.73 -16.41 -32.64
C LEU A 541 -23.02 -16.84 -34.08
N ASP A 542 -24.13 -17.52 -34.33
CA ASP A 542 -24.56 -18.00 -35.66
C ASP A 542 -23.48 -18.78 -36.44
N GLY A 543 -22.57 -19.46 -35.74
CA GLY A 543 -21.44 -20.21 -36.31
C GLY A 543 -20.21 -19.37 -36.67
N ALA A 544 -20.22 -18.05 -36.41
CA ALA A 544 -19.07 -17.17 -36.54
C ALA A 544 -18.39 -16.92 -35.17
N ARG A 545 -17.05 -16.89 -35.15
CA ARG A 545 -16.26 -16.49 -33.98
C ARG A 545 -16.07 -14.98 -34.00
N HIS A 546 -16.44 -14.34 -32.90
CA HIS A 546 -16.23 -12.92 -32.62
C HIS A 546 -15.20 -12.76 -31.52
N GLU A 547 -14.36 -11.72 -31.62
CA GLU A 547 -13.31 -11.43 -30.63
C GLU A 547 -13.46 -10.00 -30.10
N VAL A 548 -13.33 -9.87 -28.79
CA VAL A 548 -13.33 -8.61 -28.05
C VAL A 548 -11.96 -8.48 -27.41
N ALA A 549 -11.22 -7.42 -27.72
CA ALA A 549 -9.86 -7.20 -27.24
C ALA A 549 -9.79 -5.93 -26.38
N GLY A 550 -9.20 -6.04 -25.18
CA GLY A 550 -8.88 -4.92 -24.30
C GLY A 550 -10.06 -4.05 -23.86
N LYS A 551 -11.29 -4.58 -23.85
CA LYS A 551 -12.48 -3.77 -23.58
C LYS A 551 -12.54 -3.38 -22.10
N LEU A 552 -12.65 -2.08 -21.84
CA LEU A 552 -12.76 -1.51 -20.50
C LEU A 552 -14.14 -1.82 -19.89
N TYR A 553 -14.14 -2.24 -18.63
CA TYR A 553 -15.30 -2.56 -17.83
C TYR A 553 -15.09 -2.03 -16.39
N ARG A 554 -16.10 -1.37 -15.82
CA ARG A 554 -16.14 -1.07 -14.37
C ARG A 554 -16.84 -2.23 -13.66
N LEU A 555 -16.19 -2.77 -12.64
CA LEU A 555 -16.78 -3.77 -11.74
C LEU A 555 -17.88 -3.13 -10.91
N SER A 556 -18.98 -3.86 -10.72
CA SER A 556 -20.17 -3.36 -10.02
C SER A 556 -19.83 -2.88 -8.60
N ASP A 557 -20.36 -1.71 -8.24
CA ASP A 557 -20.36 -1.21 -6.86
C ASP A 557 -21.37 -2.00 -5.98
N ASP A 558 -22.37 -2.64 -6.60
CA ASP A 558 -23.24 -3.69 -6.00
C ASP A 558 -22.57 -5.08 -6.04
N TRP A 559 -23.01 -5.98 -5.15
CA TRP A 559 -22.54 -7.36 -5.03
C TRP A 559 -23.55 -8.39 -5.54
N THR A 560 -23.07 -9.59 -5.84
CA THR A 560 -23.85 -10.80 -6.15
C THR A 560 -23.33 -11.97 -5.30
N PHE A 561 -24.14 -13.00 -5.08
CA PHE A 561 -23.63 -14.30 -4.63
C PHE A 561 -22.87 -15.00 -5.77
N ASP A 562 -21.81 -15.73 -5.40
CA ASP A 562 -21.20 -16.76 -6.24
C ASP A 562 -22.14 -17.99 -6.25
N PRO A 563 -22.59 -18.51 -7.41
CA PRO A 563 -23.50 -19.65 -7.45
C PRO A 563 -22.86 -20.94 -6.92
N ASP A 564 -21.53 -21.06 -7.03
CA ASP A 564 -20.78 -22.25 -6.62
C ASP A 564 -20.34 -22.15 -5.15
N ALA A 565 -20.31 -20.93 -4.60
CA ALA A 565 -20.02 -20.62 -3.21
C ALA A 565 -21.11 -19.68 -2.62
N PRO A 566 -22.34 -20.14 -2.35
CA PRO A 566 -23.50 -19.28 -2.07
C PRO A 566 -23.44 -18.44 -0.79
N ALA A 567 -22.43 -18.62 0.07
CA ALA A 567 -22.14 -17.72 1.19
C ALA A 567 -21.20 -16.55 0.79
N ALA A 568 -20.44 -16.70 -0.29
CA ALA A 568 -19.48 -15.72 -0.77
C ALA A 568 -20.17 -14.58 -1.52
N ARG A 569 -19.77 -13.35 -1.18
CA ARG A 569 -20.17 -12.12 -1.88
C ARG A 569 -19.07 -11.75 -2.87
N CYS A 570 -19.47 -11.51 -4.11
CA CYS A 570 -18.59 -11.13 -5.21
C CYS A 570 -19.02 -9.80 -5.82
N SER A 571 -18.07 -9.00 -6.30
CA SER A 571 -18.36 -8.00 -7.34
C SER A 571 -18.46 -8.72 -8.69
N TYR A 572 -19.08 -8.09 -9.69
CA TYR A 572 -19.30 -8.70 -11.00
C TYR A 572 -19.30 -7.65 -12.11
N VAL A 573 -19.17 -8.11 -13.36
CA VAL A 573 -19.52 -7.29 -14.53
C VAL A 573 -20.15 -8.12 -15.63
N ASN A 574 -21.20 -7.56 -16.24
CA ASN A 574 -21.82 -8.10 -17.45
C ASN A 574 -20.87 -7.85 -18.64
N LEU A 575 -20.54 -8.90 -19.37
CA LEU A 575 -19.85 -8.83 -20.66
C LEU A 575 -20.88 -8.49 -21.73
N ASP A 576 -20.52 -7.61 -22.64
CA ASP A 576 -21.36 -7.30 -23.80
C ASP A 576 -21.25 -8.45 -24.82
N ILE A 577 -22.12 -9.44 -24.63
CA ILE A 577 -22.25 -10.66 -25.42
C ILE A 577 -23.72 -10.78 -25.84
N PRO A 578 -24.04 -10.90 -27.15
CA PRO A 578 -25.42 -11.02 -27.61
C PRO A 578 -26.16 -12.24 -27.04
N GLN A 579 -27.47 -12.13 -26.84
CA GLN A 579 -28.30 -13.27 -26.46
C GLN A 579 -28.22 -14.37 -27.54
N GLY A 580 -28.00 -15.62 -27.14
CA GLY A 580 -27.79 -16.74 -28.05
C GLY A 580 -26.33 -16.97 -28.46
N ALA A 581 -25.41 -16.05 -28.15
CA ALA A 581 -23.98 -16.28 -28.30
C ALA A 581 -23.43 -17.13 -27.15
N THR A 582 -22.39 -17.94 -27.42
CA THR A 582 -21.77 -18.84 -26.45
C THR A 582 -20.27 -18.59 -26.30
N ILE A 583 -19.79 -18.64 -25.05
CA ILE A 583 -18.37 -18.78 -24.74
C ILE A 583 -18.07 -20.28 -24.63
N GLU A 584 -17.10 -20.78 -25.39
CA GLU A 584 -16.69 -22.19 -25.30
C GLU A 584 -16.05 -22.52 -23.93
N PRO A 585 -16.31 -23.70 -23.35
CA PRO A 585 -15.48 -24.25 -22.28
C PRO A 585 -14.00 -24.26 -22.68
N GLY A 586 -13.11 -23.95 -21.73
CA GLY A 586 -11.66 -23.80 -22.00
C GLY A 586 -11.24 -22.54 -22.77
N SER A 587 -12.17 -21.72 -23.29
CA SER A 587 -11.79 -20.48 -24.00
C SER A 587 -11.00 -19.50 -23.13
N ARG A 588 -9.94 -18.94 -23.71
CA ARG A 588 -9.03 -18.00 -23.03
C ARG A 588 -9.68 -16.63 -22.88
N ILE A 589 -10.04 -16.29 -21.65
CA ILE A 589 -10.41 -14.94 -21.23
C ILE A 589 -9.19 -14.33 -20.54
N VAL A 590 -8.79 -13.12 -20.94
CA VAL A 590 -7.66 -12.38 -20.35
C VAL A 590 -8.20 -11.15 -19.66
N VAL A 591 -7.96 -11.01 -18.36
CA VAL A 591 -8.44 -9.89 -17.54
C VAL A 591 -7.25 -9.18 -16.89
N VAL A 592 -7.19 -7.85 -17.05
CA VAL A 592 -6.07 -6.99 -16.64
C VAL A 592 -6.61 -5.79 -15.87
N GLY A 593 -6.18 -5.58 -14.62
CA GLY A 593 -6.63 -4.47 -13.79
C GLY A 593 -6.10 -3.12 -14.27
N SER A 594 -7.01 -2.22 -14.67
CA SER A 594 -6.66 -0.94 -15.29
C SER A 594 -6.77 0.26 -14.34
N SER A 595 -7.64 0.25 -13.33
CA SER A 595 -7.81 1.41 -12.44
C SER A 595 -6.78 1.53 -11.32
N PHE A 596 -6.47 2.78 -10.98
CA PHE A 596 -5.98 3.21 -9.69
C PHE A 596 -6.96 4.27 -9.11
N ARG A 597 -7.31 4.13 -7.83
CA ARG A 597 -8.18 5.05 -7.07
C ARG A 597 -7.43 5.59 -5.87
N ALA A 598 -7.48 6.90 -5.67
CA ALA A 598 -7.19 7.52 -4.39
C ALA A 598 -8.51 7.89 -3.71
N ARG A 599 -8.78 7.27 -2.56
CA ARG A 599 -9.92 7.56 -1.69
C ARG A 599 -9.41 8.30 -0.46
N VAL A 600 -9.99 9.47 -0.20
CA VAL A 600 -9.75 10.20 1.06
C VAL A 600 -11.02 10.14 1.89
N THR A 601 -10.93 9.64 3.12
CA THR A 601 -12.07 9.58 4.05
C THR A 601 -11.80 10.37 5.32
N TRP A 602 -12.87 10.82 5.98
CA TRP A 602 -12.82 11.48 7.28
C TRP A 602 -14.15 11.34 8.03
N ARG A 603 -14.13 11.50 9.35
CA ARG A 603 -15.28 11.44 10.26
C ARG A 603 -15.84 12.86 10.48
N ASP A 604 -17.13 13.04 10.19
CA ASP A 604 -17.91 14.26 10.40
C ASP A 604 -18.98 13.98 11.47
N GLY A 605 -18.56 14.08 12.75
CA GLY A 605 -19.36 13.61 13.89
C GLY A 605 -19.45 12.08 13.90
N ARG A 606 -20.63 11.52 13.68
CA ARG A 606 -20.86 10.07 13.52
C ARG A 606 -20.97 9.61 12.06
N SER A 607 -20.73 10.49 11.10
CA SER A 607 -20.86 10.16 9.68
C SER A 607 -19.51 10.16 9.00
N TRP A 608 -19.10 9.00 8.48
CA TRP A 608 -18.00 8.92 7.53
C TRP A 608 -18.35 9.68 6.24
N ARG A 609 -17.37 10.44 5.77
CA ARG A 609 -17.37 11.18 4.50
C ARG A 609 -16.21 10.67 3.66
N PHE A 610 -16.33 10.80 2.34
CA PHE A 610 -15.29 10.41 1.42
C PHE A 610 -15.27 11.26 0.15
N VAL A 611 -14.10 11.30 -0.50
CA VAL A 611 -13.92 11.72 -1.89
C VAL A 611 -13.07 10.66 -2.58
N ASP A 612 -13.55 10.19 -3.72
CA ASP A 612 -12.79 9.31 -4.62
C ASP A 612 -12.32 10.09 -5.84
N ILE A 613 -11.07 9.84 -6.26
CA ILE A 613 -10.60 10.19 -7.60
C ILE A 613 -10.05 8.93 -8.25
N ASP A 614 -10.73 8.52 -9.32
CA ASP A 614 -10.38 7.35 -10.15
C ASP A 614 -9.54 7.80 -11.36
N THR A 615 -8.56 6.98 -11.74
CA THR A 615 -7.85 7.09 -13.02
C THR A 615 -7.62 5.69 -13.59
N ASP A 616 -7.71 5.53 -14.91
CA ASP A 616 -7.10 4.36 -15.55
C ASP A 616 -5.57 4.59 -15.59
N LEU A 617 -4.84 3.64 -15.03
CA LEU A 617 -3.40 3.67 -14.83
C LEU A 617 -2.87 2.23 -14.66
N THR A 618 -2.50 1.62 -15.78
CA THR A 618 -1.77 0.34 -15.82
C THR A 618 -0.29 0.55 -15.49
N ARG A 619 0.38 -0.49 -14.97
CA ARG A 619 1.85 -0.50 -14.92
C ARG A 619 2.37 -0.44 -16.36
N ASN A 620 3.29 0.48 -16.65
CA ASN A 620 4.01 0.47 -17.92
C ASN A 620 4.77 -0.85 -18.04
N SER A 621 4.29 -1.78 -18.85
CA SER A 621 5.07 -2.95 -19.22
C SER A 621 6.30 -2.48 -19.97
N SER A 622 7.50 -2.70 -19.41
CA SER A 622 8.74 -2.38 -20.09
C SER A 622 8.78 -3.06 -21.46
N GLN A 623 9.18 -2.27 -22.46
CA GLN A 623 9.35 -2.70 -23.85
C GLN A 623 10.49 -3.71 -23.95
#